data_AF-A0A9X1S624-F1
#
_entry.id   AF-A0A9X1S624-F1
#
_cell.length_a   1.000
_cell.length_b   1.000
_cell.length_c   1.000
_cell.angle_alpha   90.00
_cell.angle_beta   90.00
_cell.angle_gamma   90.00
#
_symmetry.space_group_name_H-M   'P 1'
#
loop_
_entity.id
_entity.type
_entity.pdbx_description
1 polymer ?
#
loop_
_entity_poly.entity_id
_entity_poly.type
_entity_poly.pdbx_seq_one_letter_code
_entity_poly.pdbx_strand_id
1 'polypeptide(L)'
;MSTSEVREPAVARPVRHPESGRRYSLEELEALAAEGDPWALGKMDEWDLSFSDEYKGSLTDRCPDPGCDQYGEPVTLCYGEDGELLDVDHGGWGHPPAAEIQAKAS
;
A
#
# COMPACT_ATOMS: atom_id res chain seq x y z
N MET A 1 -57.14 -18.84 10.11
CA MET A 1 -56.18 -17.84 9.60
C MET A 1 -54.81 -18.43 9.87
N SER A 2 -54.23 -19.05 8.85
CA SER A 2 -53.01 -19.86 8.98
C SER A 2 -51.78 -18.98 9.11
N THR A 3 -50.88 -19.44 9.96
CA THR A 3 -49.65 -18.81 10.45
C THR A 3 -48.72 -18.35 9.34
N SER A 4 -48.20 -17.14 9.50
CA SER A 4 -47.07 -16.62 8.75
C SER A 4 -45.86 -17.53 8.95
N GLU A 5 -45.43 -18.19 7.88
CA GLU A 5 -44.20 -18.97 7.85
C GLU A 5 -43.04 -17.97 7.87
N VAL A 6 -42.45 -17.79 9.05
CA VAL A 6 -41.19 -17.06 9.21
C VAL A 6 -40.13 -17.93 8.56
N ARG A 7 -39.78 -17.60 7.31
CA ARG A 7 -38.63 -18.19 6.62
C ARG A 7 -37.38 -17.81 7.40
N GLU A 8 -36.92 -18.72 8.25
CA GLU A 8 -35.64 -18.64 8.94
C GLU A 8 -34.54 -18.32 7.92
N PRO A 9 -33.62 -17.38 8.19
CA PRO A 9 -32.50 -17.14 7.29
C PRO A 9 -31.69 -18.44 7.24
N ALA A 10 -31.61 -19.04 6.05
CA ALA A 10 -30.75 -20.17 5.81
C ALA A 10 -29.38 -19.85 6.39
N VAL A 11 -28.94 -20.61 7.40
CA VAL A 11 -27.60 -20.49 7.98
C VAL A 11 -26.64 -20.73 6.82
N ALA A 12 -26.12 -19.64 6.25
CA ALA A 12 -25.20 -19.69 5.14
C ALA A 12 -24.01 -20.52 5.61
N ARG A 13 -23.79 -21.66 4.96
CA ARG A 13 -22.63 -22.52 5.24
C ARG A 13 -21.41 -21.59 5.16
N PRO A 14 -20.45 -21.68 6.09
CA PRO A 14 -19.28 -20.82 6.07
C PRO A 14 -18.61 -20.99 4.70
N VAL A 15 -18.67 -19.93 3.89
CA VAL A 15 -18.07 -19.90 2.57
C VAL A 15 -16.57 -20.08 2.79
N ARG A 16 -16.00 -21.10 2.17
CA ARG A 16 -14.55 -21.29 2.21
C ARG A 16 -13.95 -20.49 1.08
N HIS A 17 -13.23 -19.43 1.44
CA HIS A 17 -12.47 -18.65 0.49
C HIS A 17 -11.07 -19.26 0.28
N PRO A 18 -10.52 -19.23 -0.95
CA PRO A 18 -11.15 -18.73 -2.16
C PRO A 18 -12.21 -19.70 -2.73
N GLU A 19 -13.29 -19.17 -3.31
CA GLU A 19 -14.22 -19.98 -4.08
C GLU A 19 -13.61 -20.31 -5.47
N SER A 20 -13.56 -21.59 -5.81
CA SER A 20 -12.99 -22.06 -7.07
C SER A 20 -13.61 -21.36 -8.29
N GLY A 21 -12.76 -20.68 -9.08
CA GLY A 21 -13.17 -20.01 -10.32
C GLY A 21 -13.80 -18.64 -10.14
N ARG A 22 -13.94 -18.15 -8.90
CA ARG A 22 -14.39 -16.78 -8.63
C ARG A 22 -13.20 -15.83 -8.59
N ARG A 23 -13.37 -14.66 -9.23
CA ARG A 23 -12.49 -13.51 -9.04
C ARG A 23 -13.16 -12.56 -8.05
N TYR A 24 -12.36 -11.95 -7.20
CA TYR A 24 -12.81 -10.98 -6.19
C TYR A 24 -12.22 -9.61 -6.55
N SER A 25 -13.04 -8.56 -6.44
CA SER A 25 -12.53 -7.18 -6.50
C SER A 25 -11.85 -6.80 -5.19
N LEU A 26 -11.13 -5.67 -5.20
CA LEU A 26 -10.51 -5.12 -3.98
C LEU A 26 -11.58 -4.81 -2.92
N GLU A 27 -12.68 -4.15 -3.29
CA GLU A 27 -13.79 -3.84 -2.38
C GLU A 27 -14.39 -5.11 -1.75
N GLU A 28 -14.49 -6.21 -2.50
CA GLU A 28 -14.96 -7.50 -1.97
C GLU A 28 -13.96 -8.11 -0.99
N LEU A 29 -12.66 -8.01 -1.27
CA LEU A 29 -11.60 -8.47 -0.36
C LEU A 29 -11.57 -7.66 0.93
N GLU A 30 -11.73 -6.34 0.85
CA GLU A 30 -11.82 -5.44 2.00
C GLU A 30 -13.02 -5.78 2.89
N ALA A 31 -14.19 -6.00 2.29
CA ALA A 31 -15.40 -6.40 3.02
C ALA A 31 -15.19 -7.74 3.77
N LEU A 32 -14.64 -8.74 3.08
CA LEU A 32 -14.36 -10.06 3.67
C LEU A 32 -13.28 -9.99 4.77
N ALA A 33 -12.24 -9.17 4.57
CA ALA A 33 -11.21 -8.94 5.58
C ALA A 33 -11.79 -8.25 6.83
N ALA A 34 -12.71 -7.29 6.65
CA ALA A 34 -13.42 -6.63 7.75
C ALA A 34 -14.34 -7.60 8.52
N GLU A 35 -14.90 -8.62 7.85
CA GLU A 35 -15.64 -9.72 8.48
C GLU A 35 -14.72 -10.75 9.17
N GLY A 36 -13.40 -10.62 9.01
CA GLY A 36 -12.39 -11.49 9.62
C GLY A 36 -12.10 -12.76 8.82
N ASP A 37 -12.38 -12.79 7.52
CA ASP A 37 -12.02 -13.92 6.66
C ASP A 37 -10.48 -14.06 6.56
N PRO A 38 -9.89 -15.19 6.99
CA PRO A 38 -8.44 -15.35 7.03
C PRO A 38 -7.76 -15.33 5.67
N TRP A 39 -8.47 -15.73 4.60
CA TRP A 39 -7.90 -15.71 3.26
C TRP A 39 -7.91 -14.30 2.69
N ALA A 40 -9.00 -13.54 2.89
CA ALA A 40 -9.09 -12.15 2.46
C ALA A 40 -8.06 -11.26 3.17
N LEU A 41 -7.84 -11.45 4.47
CA LEU A 41 -6.78 -10.78 5.22
C LEU A 41 -5.40 -11.01 4.59
N GLY A 42 -5.06 -12.27 4.28
CA GLY A 42 -3.78 -12.57 3.63
C GLY A 42 -3.65 -11.97 2.22
N LYS A 43 -4.76 -11.77 1.49
CA LYS A 43 -4.75 -11.11 0.19
C LYS A 43 -4.65 -9.60 0.28
N MET A 44 -5.25 -8.98 1.30
CA MET A 44 -5.04 -7.57 1.59
C MET A 44 -3.59 -7.30 1.99
N ASP A 45 -2.99 -8.16 2.82
CA ASP A 45 -1.57 -8.04 3.19
C ASP A 45 -0.64 -8.17 1.96
N GLU A 46 -0.92 -9.13 1.07
CA GLU A 46 -0.15 -9.30 -0.19
C GLU A 46 -0.28 -8.07 -1.11
N TRP A 47 -1.47 -7.48 -1.17
CA TRP A 47 -1.75 -6.27 -1.95
C TRP A 47 -1.03 -5.05 -1.35
N ASP A 48 -1.10 -4.86 -0.03
CA ASP A 48 -0.41 -3.79 0.69
C ASP A 48 1.11 -3.90 0.55
N LEU A 49 1.66 -5.12 0.64
CA LEU A 49 3.09 -5.35 0.43
C LEU A 49 3.52 -5.05 -1.01
N SER A 50 2.70 -5.40 -2.00
CA SER A 50 3.03 -5.15 -3.41
C SER A 50 3.00 -3.64 -3.72
N PHE A 51 2.01 -2.92 -3.19
CA PHE A 51 1.94 -1.47 -3.32
C PHE A 51 3.03 -0.76 -2.51
N SER A 52 3.36 -1.30 -1.34
CA SER A 52 4.52 -0.86 -0.55
C SER A 52 5.85 -1.15 -1.22
N ASP A 53 5.94 -2.14 -2.12
CA ASP A 53 7.13 -2.41 -2.92
C ASP A 53 7.29 -1.35 -4.03
N GLU A 54 6.18 -0.88 -4.62
CA GLU A 54 6.18 0.29 -5.51
C GLU A 54 6.59 1.58 -4.77
N TYR A 55 6.27 1.69 -3.47
CA TYR A 55 6.68 2.83 -2.62
C TYR A 55 8.04 2.65 -1.92
N LYS A 56 8.58 1.44 -1.87
CA LYS A 56 9.94 1.19 -1.36
C LYS A 56 10.91 1.76 -2.38
N GLY A 57 11.24 3.04 -2.19
CA GLY A 57 12.41 3.63 -2.81
C GLY A 57 13.56 2.66 -2.64
N SER A 58 14.08 2.17 -3.76
CA SER A 58 15.28 1.36 -3.72
C SER A 58 16.34 2.27 -3.11
N LEU A 59 16.83 1.94 -1.91
CA LEU A 59 17.95 2.62 -1.25
C LEU A 59 19.26 2.57 -2.08
N THR A 60 19.17 2.28 -3.38
CA THR A 60 20.21 2.48 -4.38
C THR A 60 20.44 3.95 -4.68
N ASP A 61 19.45 4.80 -4.48
CA ASP A 61 19.60 6.24 -4.63
C ASP A 61 20.52 6.79 -3.55
N ARG A 62 21.29 7.82 -3.92
CA ARG A 62 22.26 8.47 -3.03
C ARG A 62 21.82 9.88 -2.75
N CYS A 63 22.03 10.34 -1.51
CA CYS A 63 21.69 11.70 -1.11
C CYS A 63 22.33 12.70 -2.09
N PRO A 64 21.52 13.49 -2.81
CA PRO A 64 22.02 14.41 -3.82
C PRO A 64 22.48 15.75 -3.23
N ASP A 65 22.20 16.02 -1.96
CA ASP A 65 22.45 17.31 -1.31
C ASP A 65 23.88 17.41 -0.73
N PRO A 66 24.77 18.21 -1.34
CA PRO A 66 26.14 18.37 -0.85
C PRO A 66 26.24 19.11 0.49
N GLY A 67 25.15 19.76 0.94
CA GLY A 67 25.05 20.37 2.26
C GLY A 67 24.58 19.41 3.36
N CYS A 68 24.16 18.19 3.00
CA CYS A 68 23.75 17.17 3.95
C CYS A 68 24.97 16.45 4.53
N ASP A 69 24.99 16.24 5.84
CA ASP A 69 26.04 15.47 6.54
C ASP A 69 26.15 14.02 6.02
N GLN A 70 25.07 13.49 5.42
CA GLN A 70 24.99 12.16 4.83
C GLN A 70 25.01 12.20 3.29
N TYR A 71 25.59 13.25 2.70
CA TYR A 71 25.76 13.36 1.26
C TYR A 71 26.40 12.09 0.65
N GLY A 72 25.78 11.56 -0.41
CA GLY A 72 26.26 10.37 -1.12
C GLY A 72 25.95 9.02 -0.46
N GLU A 73 25.34 9.01 0.73
CA GLU A 73 24.85 7.79 1.40
C GLU A 73 23.52 7.31 0.80
N PRO A 74 23.20 6.00 0.94
CA PRO A 74 21.91 5.42 0.55
C PRO A 74 20.71 6.17 1.15
N VAL A 75 19.74 6.54 0.31
CA VAL A 75 18.51 7.25 0.68
C VAL A 75 17.29 6.75 -0.07
N THR A 76 16.13 7.06 0.48
CA THR A 76 14.84 7.00 -0.22
C THR A 76 14.53 8.40 -0.75
N LEU A 77 14.28 8.51 -2.06
CA LEU A 77 13.86 9.77 -2.68
C LEU A 77 12.34 9.76 -2.86
N CYS A 78 11.65 10.75 -2.28
CA CYS A 78 10.21 10.90 -2.39
C CYS A 78 9.89 11.94 -3.47
N TYR A 79 9.25 11.51 -4.55
CA TYR A 79 8.82 12.38 -5.64
C TYR A 79 7.34 12.70 -5.57
N GLY A 80 6.96 13.93 -5.96
CA GLY A 80 5.58 14.36 -6.15
C GLY A 80 4.99 13.85 -7.46
N GLU A 81 3.70 14.12 -7.66
CA GLU A 81 2.95 13.68 -8.85
C GLU A 81 3.53 14.21 -10.17
N ASP A 82 4.17 15.38 -10.12
CA ASP A 82 4.83 16.02 -11.27
C ASP A 82 6.29 15.55 -11.47
N GLY A 83 6.76 14.58 -10.68
CA GLY A 83 8.15 14.10 -10.70
C GLY A 83 9.14 15.03 -9.99
N GLU A 84 8.64 16.04 -9.26
CA GLU A 84 9.48 16.90 -8.43
C GLU A 84 9.99 16.14 -7.21
N LEU A 85 11.28 16.29 -6.88
CA LEU A 85 11.80 15.73 -5.63
C LEU A 85 11.24 16.56 -4.46
N LEU A 86 10.48 15.92 -3.58
CA LEU A 86 9.85 16.54 -2.41
C LEU A 86 10.69 16.37 -1.15
N ASP A 87 11.21 15.15 -0.93
CA ASP A 87 11.94 14.82 0.28
C ASP A 87 13.03 13.77 0.02
N VAL A 88 14.12 13.88 0.78
CA VAL A 88 15.23 12.93 0.81
C VAL A 88 15.25 12.30 2.19
N ASP A 89 14.87 11.03 2.30
CA ASP A 89 14.81 10.29 3.56
C ASP A 89 15.98 9.33 3.75
N HIS A 90 16.59 9.39 4.94
CA HIS A 90 17.72 8.55 5.35
C HIS A 90 17.31 7.39 6.27
N GLY A 91 16.05 6.96 6.27
CA GLY A 91 15.54 5.85 7.08
C GLY A 91 15.25 6.21 8.54
N GLY A 92 14.94 7.48 8.82
CA GLY A 92 14.64 7.97 10.17
C GLY A 92 14.76 9.49 10.33
N TRP A 93 15.43 10.14 9.39
CA TRP A 93 15.47 11.59 9.25
C TRP A 93 15.44 11.95 7.77
N GLY A 94 14.55 12.87 7.42
CA GLY A 94 14.40 13.38 6.07
C GLY A 94 14.64 14.88 6.00
N HIS A 95 15.00 15.35 4.81
CA HIS A 95 15.15 16.77 4.54
C HIS A 95 14.66 17.14 3.15
N PRO A 96 14.19 18.39 2.97
CA PRO A 96 13.86 18.87 1.64
C PRO A 96 15.12 18.92 0.78
N PRO A 97 15.02 18.69 -0.54
CA PRO A 97 16.16 18.78 -1.43
C PRO A 97 16.68 20.21 -1.48
N ALA A 98 18.01 20.37 -1.58
CA ALA A 98 18.60 21.68 -1.83
C ALA A 98 18.03 22.29 -3.12
N ALA A 99 17.74 23.59 -3.10
CA ALA A 99 17.16 24.33 -4.23
C ALA A 99 17.97 24.16 -5.54
N GLU A 100 19.27 23.91 -5.42
CA GLU A 100 20.21 23.70 -6.53
C GLU A 100 20.00 22.34 -7.24
N ILE A 101 19.44 21.35 -6.54
CA ILE A 101 19.13 20.01 -7.06
C ILE A 101 17.80 20.04 -7.83
N GLN A 102 16.80 20.78 -7.32
CA GLN A 102 15.50 20.92 -7.99
C GLN A 102 15.61 21.63 -9.36
N ALA A 103 16.51 22.62 -9.49
CA ALA A 103 16.69 23.38 -10.73
C ALA A 103 17.27 22.57 -11.92
N LYS A 104 17.84 21.38 -11.68
CA LYS A 104 18.39 20.52 -12.73
C LYS A 104 17.41 19.47 -13.27
N ALA A 105 16.23 19.36 -12.66
CA ALA A 105 15.20 18.40 -13.05
C ALA A 105 14.12 18.99 -13.98
N SER A 106 14.21 20.28 -14.36
CA SER A 106 13.32 20.95 -15.34
C SER A 106 13.88 20.98 -16.76
#